data_AF-A0AAD5W4I3-F1
#
_entry.id   AF-A0AAD5W4I3-F1
#
_cell.length_a   1.000
_cell.length_b   1.000
_cell.length_c   1.000
_cell.angle_alpha   90.00
_cell.angle_beta   90.00
_cell.angle_gamma   90.00
#
_symmetry.space_group_name_H-M   'P 1'
#
loop_
_entity.id
_entity.type
_entity.pdbx_description
1 polymer ?
#
loop_
_entity_poly.entity_id
_entity_poly.type
_entity_poly.pdbx_seq_one_letter_code
_entity_poly.pdbx_strand_id
1 'polypeptide(L)'
;MGWEFVRWGFVGLMEVWWDSLPSPPRKKAKFSRPAASDSPAGDEQNSFNPEYGGILDDEIQETVPPAGMKPSQVKISAHVVHNAPMVKVEALDPGLPSTRRTRGTGTPAPRKDRGYLVLELTSDQLRRFKQLVIPAFRSVIGCLEYPWDNTNPELLDELRFIWPRALPDVKRQLHAQGNEYGLAIQRATEYRARIAKDVKNAVRVHLIDTCGDSSPSSIQEYVDLLLEKDKARYLWKTTDLESLTGTFEGLFLAPYIVAGISSHLEMTAGLPDELTVSTYPQGALALATVAAERALKGWVNGRGTIGEDLSNRKNEEFSETLWGTATKTVMASIKKISAKK
;
A
#
# COMPACT_ATOMS: atom_id res chain seq x y z
N MET A 1 -26.99 0.32 -31.43
CA MET A 1 -26.27 1.60 -31.69
C MET A 1 -26.41 2.49 -30.46
N GLY A 2 -25.48 2.41 -29.50
CA GLY A 2 -25.55 3.29 -28.33
C GLY A 2 -24.78 2.79 -27.11
N TRP A 3 -23.46 2.61 -27.22
CA TRP A 3 -22.57 2.47 -26.04
C TRP A 3 -21.22 3.21 -26.22
N GLU A 4 -21.08 4.07 -27.24
CA GLU A 4 -19.84 4.84 -27.45
C GLU A 4 -19.72 6.10 -26.58
N PHE A 5 -20.75 6.46 -25.81
CA PHE A 5 -20.77 7.72 -25.04
C PHE A 5 -20.08 7.66 -23.66
N VAL A 6 -19.69 6.47 -23.16
CA VAL A 6 -19.06 6.33 -21.84
C VAL A 6 -17.52 6.39 -21.91
N ARG A 7 -16.93 6.23 -23.09
CA ARG A 7 -15.46 6.09 -23.26
C ARG A 7 -14.68 7.41 -23.18
N TRP A 8 -15.35 8.56 -23.35
CA TRP A 8 -14.72 9.89 -23.30
C TRP A 8 -15.09 10.71 -22.06
N GLY A 9 -16.03 10.24 -21.24
CA GLY A 9 -16.46 10.97 -20.04
C GLY A 9 -15.51 10.83 -18.84
N PHE A 10 -14.81 9.70 -18.68
CA PHE A 10 -14.15 9.39 -17.41
C PHE A 10 -12.74 10.00 -17.25
N VAL A 11 -12.04 10.29 -18.36
CA VAL A 11 -10.72 10.93 -18.33
C VAL A 11 -10.83 12.46 -18.26
N GLY A 12 -11.88 13.05 -18.86
CA GLY A 12 -12.15 14.49 -18.78
C GLY A 12 -12.88 14.94 -17.50
N LEU A 13 -13.66 14.06 -16.85
CA LEU A 13 -14.35 14.43 -15.59
C LEU A 13 -13.39 14.51 -14.40
N MET A 14 -12.28 13.77 -14.37
CA MET A 14 -11.38 13.81 -13.22
C MET A 14 -10.55 15.10 -13.14
N GLU A 15 -10.20 15.72 -14.27
CA GLU A 15 -9.52 17.04 -14.26
C GLU A 15 -10.48 18.19 -13.95
N VAL A 16 -11.73 18.14 -14.42
CA VAL A 16 -12.71 19.22 -14.17
C VAL A 16 -13.33 19.16 -12.76
N TRP A 17 -13.36 17.98 -12.13
CA TRP A 17 -13.94 17.81 -10.79
C TRP A 17 -13.00 18.24 -9.65
N TRP A 18 -11.68 18.28 -9.89
CA TRP A 18 -10.71 18.76 -8.89
C TRP A 18 -10.72 20.29 -8.75
N ASP A 19 -10.88 21.02 -9.85
CA ASP A 19 -10.84 22.50 -9.87
C ASP A 19 -12.17 23.18 -9.50
N SER A 20 -13.25 22.42 -9.34
CA SER A 20 -14.60 22.95 -9.05
C SER A 20 -15.11 22.68 -7.63
N LEU A 21 -14.29 22.10 -6.74
CA LEU A 21 -14.67 21.95 -5.34
C LEU A 21 -14.37 23.26 -4.59
N PRO A 22 -15.37 23.92 -3.97
CA PRO A 22 -15.09 25.03 -3.07
C PRO A 22 -14.17 24.50 -1.98
N SER A 23 -13.01 25.16 -1.78
CA SER A 23 -12.12 24.83 -0.67
C SER A 23 -12.97 24.80 0.61
N PRO A 24 -12.97 23.68 1.37
CA PRO A 24 -13.74 23.65 2.61
C PRO A 24 -13.25 24.80 3.50
N PRO A 25 -14.17 25.50 4.20
CA PRO A 25 -13.75 26.53 5.13
C PRO A 25 -12.75 25.89 6.10
N ARG A 26 -11.54 26.47 6.19
CA ARG A 26 -10.54 26.13 7.21
C ARG A 26 -11.12 26.43 8.59
N LYS A 27 -12.00 25.56 9.09
CA LYS A 27 -12.38 25.53 10.48
C LYS A 27 -11.19 24.93 11.21
N LYS A 28 -10.41 25.79 11.88
CA LYS A 28 -9.48 25.33 12.91
C LYS A 28 -10.34 24.59 13.94
N ALA A 29 -10.28 23.26 13.94
CA ALA A 29 -10.84 22.47 15.02
C ALA A 29 -10.13 22.90 16.30
N LYS A 30 -10.79 23.74 17.10
CA LYS A 30 -10.29 24.08 18.44
C LYS A 30 -10.62 22.87 19.30
N PHE A 31 -9.64 21.98 19.49
CA PHE A 31 -9.68 21.01 20.57
C PHE A 31 -9.64 21.79 21.89
N SER A 32 -10.82 22.08 22.45
CA SER A 32 -10.95 22.62 23.79
C SER A 32 -10.81 21.48 24.79
N ARG A 33 -9.71 21.50 25.53
CA ARG A 33 -9.45 20.62 26.68
C ARG A 33 -10.63 20.72 27.66
N PRO A 34 -11.25 19.62 28.13
CA PRO A 34 -12.28 19.72 29.15
C PRO A 34 -11.65 20.25 30.45
N ALA A 35 -12.31 21.25 31.03
CA ALA A 35 -11.95 21.80 32.34
C ALA A 35 -12.06 20.70 33.40
N ALA A 36 -11.03 20.58 34.23
CA ALA A 36 -11.05 19.74 35.41
C ALA A 36 -12.19 20.25 36.33
N SER A 37 -13.24 19.44 36.46
CA SER A 37 -14.28 19.67 37.47
C SER A 37 -13.81 19.05 38.78
N ASP A 38 -13.53 19.92 39.75
CA ASP A 38 -13.47 19.56 41.15
C ASP A 38 -14.78 18.88 41.56
N SER A 39 -14.68 17.73 42.20
CA SER A 39 -15.75 17.19 43.04
C SER A 39 -15.21 16.31 44.16
N PRO A 40 -15.92 16.27 45.30
CA PRO A 40 -15.32 16.05 46.60
C PRO A 40 -15.40 14.59 47.05
N ALA A 41 -14.68 14.34 48.15
CA ALA A 41 -14.57 13.09 48.89
C ALA A 41 -15.90 12.33 49.05
N GLY A 42 -15.84 11.04 48.74
CA GLY A 42 -16.82 10.04 49.13
C GLY A 42 -16.09 8.72 49.35
N ASP A 43 -15.93 8.35 50.61
CA ASP A 43 -15.55 7.01 51.05
C ASP A 43 -16.57 6.00 50.53
N GLU A 44 -16.12 4.90 49.92
CA GLU A 44 -16.70 3.58 50.20
C GLU A 44 -15.80 2.44 49.70
N GLN A 45 -15.75 1.41 50.54
CA GLN A 45 -14.91 0.24 50.49
C GLN A 45 -15.30 -0.71 49.36
N ASN A 46 -14.34 -1.13 48.52
CA ASN A 46 -14.24 -2.50 48.01
C ASN A 46 -12.99 -2.67 47.15
N SER A 47 -11.96 -3.35 47.67
CA SER A 47 -10.84 -3.82 46.84
C SER A 47 -10.74 -5.34 46.92
N PHE A 48 -11.26 -5.96 45.88
CA PHE A 48 -10.94 -7.31 45.48
C PHE A 48 -9.56 -7.27 44.80
N ASN A 49 -8.59 -7.94 45.41
CA ASN A 49 -7.27 -8.22 44.82
C ASN A 49 -7.41 -9.48 43.93
N PRO A 50 -6.78 -9.53 42.74
CA PRO A 50 -5.51 -10.26 42.70
C PRO A 50 -4.47 -9.63 41.76
N GLU A 51 -3.39 -9.14 42.36
CA GLU A 51 -2.03 -9.67 42.23
C GLU A 51 -1.70 -10.38 40.90
N TYR A 52 -1.00 -9.68 39.99
CA TYR A 52 0.08 -10.30 39.21
C TYR A 52 1.11 -9.31 38.66
N GLY A 53 2.35 -9.43 39.15
CA GLY A 53 3.57 -9.38 38.35
C GLY A 53 4.16 -8.01 37.98
N GLY A 54 4.89 -7.40 38.92
CA GLY A 54 5.79 -6.29 38.62
C GLY A 54 7.01 -6.70 37.79
N ILE A 55 7.46 -5.77 36.94
CA ILE A 55 8.83 -5.72 36.43
C ILE A 55 9.31 -4.28 36.62
N LEU A 56 10.52 -4.20 37.17
CA LEU A 56 11.24 -3.04 37.67
C LEU A 56 11.44 -1.93 36.64
N ASP A 57 11.33 -0.70 37.13
CA ASP A 57 11.80 0.52 36.50
C ASP A 57 13.34 0.49 36.42
N ASP A 58 13.89 0.42 35.21
CA ASP A 58 15.28 0.80 34.95
C ASP A 58 15.32 2.25 34.43
N GLU A 59 15.94 3.06 35.26
CA GLU A 59 16.24 4.48 35.11
C GLU A 59 17.13 4.71 33.87
N ILE A 60 16.55 5.16 32.75
CA ILE A 60 17.34 5.58 31.58
C ILE A 60 17.83 6.99 31.80
N GLN A 61 19.12 7.12 32.12
CA GLN A 61 19.85 8.38 32.10
C GLN A 61 19.90 8.97 30.68
N GLU A 62 19.31 10.15 30.53
CA GLU A 62 19.39 10.99 29.33
C GLU A 62 20.83 11.53 29.20
N THR A 63 21.60 10.97 28.26
CA THR A 63 22.93 11.51 27.92
C THR A 63 22.79 12.52 26.78
N VAL A 64 23.02 13.80 27.11
CA VAL A 64 23.10 14.91 26.16
C VAL A 64 24.34 14.72 25.26
N PRO A 65 24.20 14.68 23.93
CA PRO A 65 25.37 14.61 23.04
C PRO A 65 26.04 15.98 22.91
N PRO A 66 27.39 16.03 22.80
CA PRO A 66 28.11 17.30 22.68
C PRO A 66 27.89 17.95 21.30
N ALA A 67 27.74 19.27 21.33
CA ALA A 67 27.63 20.12 20.14
C ALA A 67 28.95 20.10 19.35
N GLY A 68 28.90 19.70 18.06
CA GLY A 68 30.05 19.87 17.16
C GLY A 68 30.23 18.92 15.98
N MET A 69 29.27 18.06 15.62
CA MET A 69 29.42 17.19 14.44
C MET A 69 28.91 17.85 13.15
N LYS A 70 29.82 18.01 12.19
CA LYS A 70 29.53 18.45 10.81
C LYS A 70 28.71 17.37 10.08
N PRO A 71 27.79 17.76 9.16
CA PRO A 71 26.97 16.80 8.43
C PRO A 71 27.84 15.92 7.52
N SER A 72 28.06 14.67 7.95
CA SER A 72 28.66 13.63 7.12
C SER A 72 27.62 13.20 6.09
N GLN A 73 27.96 13.29 4.81
CA GLN A 73 27.15 12.73 3.73
C GLN A 73 27.16 11.20 3.86
N VAL A 74 26.20 10.68 4.62
CA VAL A 74 25.95 9.24 4.73
C VAL A 74 25.45 8.74 3.39
N LYS A 75 26.34 8.05 2.68
CA LYS A 75 26.02 7.35 1.44
C LYS A 75 25.17 6.13 1.81
N ILE A 76 23.85 6.30 1.74
CA ILE A 76 22.87 5.24 2.01
C ILE A 76 23.01 4.16 0.93
N SER A 77 23.66 3.05 1.28
CA SER A 77 23.62 1.82 0.49
C SER A 77 22.46 0.98 1.01
N ALA A 78 21.38 0.89 0.23
CA ALA A 78 20.24 0.04 0.53
C ALA A 78 20.60 -1.43 0.34
N HIS A 79 20.95 -2.13 1.41
CA HIS A 79 20.97 -3.60 1.41
C HIS A 79 19.55 -4.12 1.65
N VAL A 80 18.86 -4.42 0.54
CA VAL A 80 17.63 -5.21 0.52
C VAL A 80 18.01 -6.68 0.71
N VAL A 81 17.58 -7.30 1.80
CA VAL A 81 17.66 -8.76 2.00
C VAL A 81 16.34 -9.35 1.49
N HIS A 82 16.22 -9.46 0.17
CA HIS A 82 15.34 -10.46 -0.44
C HIS A 82 16.22 -11.67 -0.73
N ASN A 83 15.88 -12.83 -0.14
CA ASN A 83 16.40 -14.11 -0.61
C ASN A 83 15.71 -14.58 -1.91
N ALA A 84 14.80 -13.78 -2.47
CA ALA A 84 14.34 -13.91 -3.84
C ALA A 84 15.24 -13.05 -4.75
N PRO A 85 15.74 -13.59 -5.87
CA PRO A 85 16.54 -12.80 -6.80
C PRO A 85 15.71 -11.64 -7.36
N MET A 86 16.23 -10.42 -7.29
CA MET A 86 15.62 -9.26 -7.96
C MET A 86 15.72 -9.46 -9.47
N VAL A 87 14.67 -9.17 -10.24
CA VAL A 87 14.67 -9.36 -11.69
C VAL A 87 14.82 -8.06 -12.47
N LYS A 88 15.71 -8.07 -13.46
CA LYS A 88 15.92 -7.02 -14.46
C LYS A 88 15.46 -7.59 -15.78
N VAL A 89 14.57 -6.86 -16.47
CA VAL A 89 14.06 -7.28 -17.77
C VAL A 89 14.84 -6.53 -18.84
N GLU A 90 15.72 -7.23 -19.54
CA GLU A 90 16.49 -6.71 -20.65
C GLU A 90 15.87 -7.22 -21.96
N ALA A 91 15.80 -6.35 -22.97
CA ALA A 91 15.41 -6.78 -24.31
C ALA A 91 16.56 -7.59 -24.92
N LEU A 92 16.25 -8.67 -25.62
CA LEU A 92 17.24 -9.31 -26.48
C LEU A 92 17.55 -8.33 -27.63
N ASP A 93 18.80 -7.86 -27.71
CA ASP A 93 19.27 -7.06 -28.84
C ASP A 93 19.62 -8.01 -30.00
N PRO A 94 18.85 -8.06 -31.09
CA PRO A 94 18.95 -9.13 -32.08
C PRO A 94 20.17 -9.04 -33.02
N GLY A 95 21.17 -8.19 -32.72
CA GLY A 95 22.26 -7.90 -33.66
C GLY A 95 23.67 -7.81 -33.09
N LEU A 96 23.89 -7.97 -31.77
CA LEU A 96 25.22 -7.85 -31.19
C LEU A 96 25.68 -9.19 -30.59
N PRO A 97 26.75 -9.82 -31.13
CA PRO A 97 27.43 -10.88 -30.39
C PRO A 97 27.83 -10.29 -29.03
N SER A 98 27.44 -10.97 -27.96
CA SER A 98 27.75 -10.61 -26.58
C SER A 98 29.27 -10.53 -26.38
N THR A 99 29.86 -9.40 -26.73
CA THR A 99 31.26 -9.08 -26.50
C THR A 99 31.39 -8.63 -25.05
N ARG A 100 31.46 -9.63 -24.17
CA ARG A 100 31.82 -9.47 -22.77
C ARG A 100 33.23 -8.86 -22.73
N ARG A 101 33.31 -7.52 -22.65
CA ARG A 101 34.57 -6.79 -22.53
C ARG A 101 35.29 -7.22 -21.25
N THR A 102 36.30 -8.06 -21.41
CA THR A 102 37.34 -8.32 -20.40
C THR A 102 38.20 -7.06 -20.28
N ARG A 103 37.91 -6.23 -19.27
CA ARG A 103 38.82 -5.15 -18.85
C ARG A 103 38.98 -5.17 -17.35
N GLY A 104 40.22 -5.36 -16.89
CA GLY A 104 40.67 -5.05 -15.54
C GLY A 104 41.05 -6.27 -14.70
N THR A 105 42.35 -6.52 -14.62
CA THR A 105 43.02 -7.38 -13.63
C THR A 105 42.87 -6.77 -12.23
N GLY A 106 41.74 -7.02 -11.61
CA GLY A 106 41.52 -6.85 -10.19
C GLY A 106 40.38 -7.76 -9.84
N THR A 107 40.65 -8.88 -9.18
CA THR A 107 39.69 -9.94 -8.86
C THR A 107 38.49 -9.31 -8.15
N PRO A 108 37.37 -9.05 -8.86
CA PRO A 108 36.20 -8.50 -8.21
C PRO A 108 35.66 -9.64 -7.37
N ALA A 109 35.40 -9.39 -6.08
CA ALA A 109 34.65 -10.33 -5.27
C ALA A 109 33.43 -10.79 -6.08
N PRO A 110 33.16 -12.10 -6.20
CA PRO A 110 32.06 -12.61 -7.00
C PRO A 110 30.79 -11.94 -6.49
N ARG A 111 30.27 -10.97 -7.26
CA ARG A 111 28.95 -10.43 -7.01
C ARG A 111 28.05 -11.64 -7.17
N LYS A 112 27.41 -12.07 -6.09
CA LYS A 112 26.29 -13.01 -6.17
C LYS A 112 25.32 -12.40 -7.17
N ASP A 113 25.35 -12.91 -8.40
CA ASP A 113 24.34 -12.60 -9.40
C ASP A 113 23.03 -12.98 -8.74
N ARG A 114 22.25 -11.98 -8.34
CA ARG A 114 20.92 -12.14 -7.75
C ARG A 114 20.02 -12.65 -8.88
N GLY A 115 20.14 -13.94 -9.19
CA GLY A 115 19.49 -14.72 -10.25
C GLY A 115 18.38 -14.03 -11.04
N TYR A 116 18.73 -13.05 -11.87
CA TYR A 116 17.76 -12.28 -12.62
C TYR A 116 16.99 -13.24 -13.57
N LEU A 117 15.67 -13.29 -13.46
CA LEU A 117 14.83 -14.02 -14.41
C LEU A 117 14.83 -13.25 -15.74
N VAL A 118 15.55 -13.77 -16.74
CA VAL A 118 15.59 -13.16 -18.07
C VAL A 118 14.42 -13.70 -18.88
N LEU A 119 13.63 -12.78 -19.46
CA LEU A 119 12.65 -13.12 -20.48
C LEU A 119 13.25 -12.84 -21.86
N GLU A 120 13.33 -13.88 -22.66
CA GLU A 120 13.75 -13.81 -24.05
C GLU A 120 12.66 -13.20 -24.93
N LEU A 121 12.48 -11.88 -24.88
CA LEU A 121 11.51 -11.15 -25.71
C LEU A 121 12.24 -10.13 -26.60
N THR A 122 11.75 -9.93 -27.82
CA THR A 122 12.17 -8.79 -28.64
C THR A 122 11.75 -7.47 -27.98
N SER A 123 12.34 -6.35 -28.38
CA SER A 123 11.99 -5.02 -27.85
C SER A 123 10.49 -4.69 -27.98
N ASP A 124 9.86 -5.09 -29.10
CA ASP A 124 8.43 -4.91 -29.33
C ASP A 124 7.58 -5.77 -28.39
N GLN A 125 7.93 -7.05 -28.27
CA GLN A 125 7.25 -7.99 -27.37
C GLN A 125 7.40 -7.56 -25.91
N LEU A 126 8.57 -7.07 -25.51
CA LEU A 126 8.79 -6.53 -24.16
C LEU A 126 7.93 -5.29 -23.89
N ARG A 127 7.77 -4.41 -24.90
CA ARG A 127 6.89 -3.25 -24.79
C ARG A 127 5.44 -3.70 -24.57
N ARG A 128 4.93 -4.64 -25.38
CA ARG A 128 3.59 -5.22 -25.22
C ARG A 128 3.41 -5.96 -23.91
N PHE A 129 4.41 -6.71 -23.44
CA PHE A 129 4.38 -7.35 -22.13
C PHE A 129 4.18 -6.32 -21.00
N LYS A 130 4.91 -5.20 -21.04
CA LYS A 130 4.78 -4.12 -20.04
C LYS A 130 3.47 -3.37 -20.14
N GLN A 131 2.94 -3.16 -21.34
CA GLN A 131 1.74 -2.34 -21.60
C GLN A 131 0.43 -3.13 -21.50
N LEU A 132 0.44 -4.44 -21.75
CA LEU A 132 -0.76 -5.26 -21.82
C LEU A 132 -0.74 -6.38 -20.77
N VAL A 133 0.29 -7.23 -20.77
CA VAL A 133 0.33 -8.40 -19.88
C VAL A 133 0.36 -7.99 -18.40
N ILE A 134 1.26 -7.09 -18.02
CA ILE A 134 1.40 -6.68 -16.62
C ILE A 134 0.16 -5.93 -16.10
N PRO A 135 -0.39 -4.92 -16.81
CA PRO A 135 -1.63 -4.25 -16.38
C PRO A 135 -2.82 -5.21 -16.30
N ALA A 136 -3.00 -6.12 -17.26
CA ALA A 136 -4.09 -7.10 -17.23
C ALA A 136 -3.95 -8.04 -16.02
N PHE A 137 -2.73 -8.53 -15.76
CA PHE A 137 -2.47 -9.39 -14.62
C PHE A 137 -2.70 -8.67 -13.28
N ARG A 138 -2.36 -7.38 -13.18
CA ARG A 138 -2.70 -6.55 -12.01
C ARG A 138 -4.20 -6.36 -11.84
N SER A 139 -4.94 -6.22 -12.95
CA SER A 139 -6.41 -6.12 -12.94
C SER A 139 -7.04 -7.38 -12.33
N VAL A 140 -6.57 -8.57 -12.76
CA VAL A 140 -6.96 -9.86 -12.18
C VAL A 140 -6.70 -9.89 -10.67
N ILE A 141 -5.47 -9.58 -10.25
CA ILE A 141 -5.09 -9.56 -8.82
C ILE A 141 -5.95 -8.58 -8.03
N GLY A 142 -6.25 -7.41 -8.60
CA GLY A 142 -7.12 -6.41 -8.00
C GLY A 142 -8.56 -6.87 -7.78
N CYS A 143 -9.01 -7.91 -8.49
CA CYS A 143 -10.35 -8.48 -8.36
C CYS A 143 -10.43 -9.70 -7.43
N LEU A 144 -9.27 -10.29 -7.07
CA LEU A 144 -9.22 -11.46 -6.18
C LEU A 144 -9.76 -11.16 -4.78
N GLU A 145 -10.35 -12.18 -4.16
CA GLU A 145 -10.73 -12.13 -2.75
C GLU A 145 -9.51 -12.02 -1.83
N TYR A 146 -8.44 -12.75 -2.17
CA TYR A 146 -7.17 -12.77 -1.46
C TYR A 146 -6.07 -12.25 -2.38
N PRO A 147 -5.97 -10.91 -2.57
CA PRO A 147 -5.02 -10.31 -3.49
C PRO A 147 -3.55 -10.56 -3.11
N TRP A 148 -3.26 -11.20 -1.99
CA TRP A 148 -1.93 -11.54 -1.46
C TRP A 148 -1.43 -12.92 -1.86
N ASP A 149 -2.33 -13.81 -2.26
CA ASP A 149 -1.98 -15.21 -2.47
C ASP A 149 -1.24 -15.39 -3.80
N ASN A 150 0.10 -15.41 -3.73
CA ASN A 150 0.96 -15.71 -4.88
C ASN A 150 0.98 -17.21 -5.23
N THR A 151 0.42 -18.05 -4.36
CA THR A 151 0.34 -19.50 -4.55
C THR A 151 -0.97 -19.94 -5.18
N ASN A 152 -1.90 -19.00 -5.42
CA ASN A 152 -3.17 -19.30 -6.08
C ASN A 152 -2.91 -19.88 -7.48
N PRO A 153 -3.26 -21.17 -7.74
CA PRO A 153 -3.05 -21.80 -9.03
C PRO A 153 -3.81 -21.10 -10.17
N GLU A 154 -4.95 -20.45 -9.87
CA GLU A 154 -5.75 -19.73 -10.86
C GLU A 154 -4.99 -18.56 -11.49
N LEU A 155 -4.01 -17.97 -10.78
CA LEU A 155 -3.19 -16.91 -11.34
C LEU A 155 -2.39 -17.37 -12.57
N LEU A 156 -1.95 -18.63 -12.58
CA LEU A 156 -1.25 -19.16 -13.75
C LEU A 156 -2.20 -19.30 -14.94
N ASP A 157 -3.44 -19.72 -14.69
CA ASP A 157 -4.45 -19.89 -15.74
C ASP A 157 -4.91 -18.55 -16.30
N GLU A 158 -5.03 -17.53 -15.46
CA GLU A 158 -5.26 -16.15 -15.87
C GLU A 158 -4.10 -15.61 -16.73
N LEU A 159 -2.84 -15.87 -16.33
CA LEU A 159 -1.70 -15.48 -17.15
C LEU A 159 -1.69 -16.23 -18.50
N ARG A 160 -2.06 -17.51 -18.53
CA ARG A 160 -2.22 -18.30 -19.77
C ARG A 160 -3.34 -17.78 -20.65
N PHE A 161 -4.38 -17.17 -20.08
CA PHE A 161 -5.44 -16.50 -20.83
C PHE A 161 -4.96 -15.17 -21.44
N ILE A 162 -4.26 -14.35 -20.64
CA ILE A 162 -3.77 -13.02 -21.03
C ILE A 162 -2.67 -13.11 -22.10
N TRP A 163 -1.73 -14.03 -21.92
CA TRP A 163 -0.51 -14.12 -22.73
C TRP A 163 -0.74 -14.19 -24.24
N PRO A 164 -1.49 -15.16 -24.78
CA PRO A 164 -1.69 -15.28 -26.23
C PRO A 164 -2.49 -14.13 -26.84
N ARG A 165 -3.28 -13.39 -26.03
CA ARG A 165 -4.02 -12.20 -26.48
C ARG A 165 -3.13 -10.98 -26.58
N ALA A 166 -2.24 -10.78 -25.60
CA ALA A 166 -1.30 -9.67 -25.60
C ALA A 166 -0.09 -9.89 -26.53
N LEU A 167 0.33 -11.15 -26.69
CA LEU A 167 1.53 -11.56 -27.44
C LEU A 167 1.24 -12.74 -28.39
N PRO A 168 0.38 -12.56 -29.41
CA PRO A 168 -0.06 -13.64 -30.31
C PRO A 168 1.08 -14.27 -31.12
N ASP A 169 2.17 -13.54 -31.35
CA ASP A 169 3.37 -13.99 -32.05
C ASP A 169 4.32 -14.81 -31.16
N VAL A 170 4.11 -14.85 -29.85
CA VAL A 170 4.98 -15.54 -28.88
C VAL A 170 4.31 -16.83 -28.39
N LYS A 171 4.52 -17.92 -29.13
CA LYS A 171 4.02 -19.25 -28.75
C LYS A 171 4.85 -19.82 -27.60
N ARG A 172 4.34 -19.73 -26.38
CA ARG A 172 4.95 -20.34 -25.19
C ARG A 172 3.91 -21.07 -24.37
N GLN A 173 4.31 -22.23 -23.85
CA GLN A 173 3.58 -22.88 -22.77
C GLN A 173 4.03 -22.24 -21.47
N LEU A 174 3.09 -21.78 -20.64
CA LEU A 174 3.41 -21.17 -19.34
C LEU A 174 3.28 -22.20 -18.22
N HIS A 175 4.18 -22.10 -17.23
CA HIS A 175 4.34 -23.07 -16.14
C HIS A 175 4.54 -22.28 -14.83
N ALA A 176 4.17 -22.85 -13.70
CA ALA A 176 4.34 -22.21 -12.39
C ALA A 176 5.82 -21.94 -12.04
N GLN A 177 6.72 -22.79 -12.53
CA GLN A 177 8.17 -22.65 -12.35
C GLN A 177 8.83 -21.87 -13.50
N GLY A 178 8.06 -21.39 -14.47
CA GLY A 178 8.57 -20.65 -15.63
C GLY A 178 8.95 -19.20 -15.29
N ASN A 179 9.90 -18.65 -16.03
CA ASN A 179 10.38 -17.27 -15.84
C ASN A 179 9.26 -16.24 -16.03
N GLU A 180 8.31 -16.49 -16.94
CA GLU A 180 7.17 -15.62 -17.23
C GLU A 180 6.27 -15.46 -16.02
N TYR A 181 5.91 -16.58 -15.39
CA TYR A 181 5.08 -16.58 -14.20
C TYR A 181 5.83 -15.98 -13.02
N GLY A 182 7.10 -16.37 -12.81
CA GLY A 182 7.95 -15.79 -11.77
C GLY A 182 8.06 -14.26 -11.88
N LEU A 183 8.25 -13.74 -13.09
CA LEU A 183 8.28 -12.30 -13.32
C LEU A 183 6.91 -11.65 -13.09
N ALA A 184 5.81 -12.26 -13.53
CA ALA A 184 4.47 -11.75 -13.29
C ALA A 184 4.16 -11.65 -11.79
N ILE A 185 4.53 -12.65 -10.99
CA ILE A 185 4.41 -12.64 -9.53
C ILE A 185 5.31 -11.59 -8.87
N GLN A 186 6.52 -11.37 -9.39
CA GLN A 186 7.31 -10.23 -8.92
C GLN A 186 6.60 -8.90 -9.19
N ARG A 187 6.07 -8.70 -10.41
CA ARG A 187 5.33 -7.48 -10.76
C ARG A 187 4.04 -7.30 -9.96
N ALA A 188 3.41 -8.39 -9.54
CA ALA A 188 2.30 -8.39 -8.59
C ALA A 188 2.73 -7.88 -7.21
N THR A 189 3.91 -8.30 -6.74
CA THR A 189 4.48 -7.83 -5.47
C THR A 189 4.82 -6.34 -5.52
N GLU A 190 5.43 -5.88 -6.60
CA GLU A 190 5.70 -4.45 -6.84
C GLU A 190 4.41 -3.63 -6.93
N TYR A 191 3.36 -4.18 -7.54
CA TYR A 191 2.03 -3.56 -7.61
C TYR A 191 1.44 -3.31 -6.22
N ARG A 192 1.46 -4.32 -5.33
CA ARG A 192 0.99 -4.18 -3.94
C ARG A 192 1.81 -3.15 -3.18
N ALA A 193 3.14 -3.19 -3.35
CA ALA A 193 4.06 -2.23 -2.76
C ALA A 193 3.78 -0.79 -3.20
N ARG A 194 3.45 -0.58 -4.48
CA ARG A 194 3.08 0.73 -5.00
C ARG A 194 1.78 1.24 -4.37
N ILE A 195 0.72 0.43 -4.31
CA ILE A 195 -0.53 0.82 -3.63
C ILE A 195 -0.25 1.21 -2.18
N ALA A 196 0.48 0.38 -1.43
CA ALA A 196 0.79 0.66 -0.03
C ALA A 196 1.58 1.96 0.14
N LYS A 197 2.54 2.23 -0.76
CA LYS A 197 3.32 3.47 -0.77
C LYS A 197 2.44 4.69 -1.02
N ASP A 198 1.56 4.64 -2.01
CA ASP A 198 0.70 5.76 -2.39
C ASP A 198 -0.31 6.06 -1.27
N VAL A 199 -0.90 5.03 -0.67
CA VAL A 199 -1.77 5.16 0.51
C VAL A 199 -1.01 5.75 1.70
N LYS A 200 0.18 5.24 2.02
CA LYS A 200 1.01 5.77 3.11
C LYS A 200 1.30 7.26 2.94
N ASN A 201 1.65 7.67 1.73
CA ASN A 201 1.89 9.07 1.41
C ASN A 201 0.63 9.92 1.60
N ALA A 202 -0.53 9.41 1.16
CA ALA A 202 -1.80 10.07 1.34
C ALA A 202 -2.22 10.18 2.82
N VAL A 203 -1.97 9.16 3.65
CA VAL A 203 -2.19 9.24 5.11
C VAL A 203 -1.34 10.35 5.72
N ARG A 204 -0.04 10.43 5.36
CA ARG A 204 0.83 11.49 5.85
C ARG A 204 0.29 12.88 5.49
N VAL A 205 -0.12 13.09 4.23
CA VAL A 205 -0.69 14.36 3.78
C VAL A 205 -1.98 14.66 4.54
N HIS A 206 -2.88 13.70 4.67
CA HIS A 206 -4.13 13.83 5.42
C HIS A 206 -3.91 14.27 6.87
N LEU A 207 -2.95 13.65 7.57
CA LEU A 207 -2.62 14.01 8.96
C LEU A 207 -2.05 15.42 9.05
N ILE A 208 -1.18 15.83 8.11
CA ILE A 208 -0.63 17.19 8.05
C ILE A 208 -1.74 18.21 7.76
N ASP A 209 -2.64 17.92 6.83
CA ASP A 209 -3.71 18.84 6.46
C ASP A 209 -4.77 18.99 7.57
N THR A 210 -5.05 17.90 8.28
CA THR A 210 -6.06 17.87 9.35
C THR A 210 -5.53 18.44 10.65
N CYS A 211 -4.31 18.06 11.05
CA CYS A 211 -3.73 18.47 12.31
C CYS A 211 -2.85 19.74 12.18
N GLY A 212 -2.38 20.11 10.99
CA GLY A 212 -1.43 21.21 10.80
C GLY A 212 -0.08 20.98 11.49
N ASP A 213 0.56 22.06 11.95
CA ASP A 213 1.79 22.03 12.77
C ASP A 213 1.51 21.62 14.23
N SER A 214 0.50 20.78 14.46
CA SER A 214 0.14 20.36 15.81
C SER A 214 1.22 19.52 16.47
N SER A 215 1.19 19.49 17.81
CA SER A 215 2.07 18.63 18.59
C SER A 215 1.86 17.15 18.24
N PRO A 216 2.89 16.29 18.39
CA PRO A 216 2.73 14.85 18.24
C PRO A 216 1.54 14.29 19.03
N SER A 217 1.29 14.79 20.24
CA SER A 217 0.14 14.38 21.06
C SER A 217 -1.21 14.59 20.36
N SER A 218 -1.38 15.69 19.61
CA SER A 218 -2.64 15.95 18.88
C SER A 218 -2.82 14.98 17.71
N ILE A 219 -1.72 14.64 17.03
CA ILE A 219 -1.74 13.63 15.96
C ILE A 219 -2.07 12.26 16.55
N GLN A 220 -1.48 11.91 17.68
CA GLN A 220 -1.77 10.67 18.41
C GLN A 220 -3.25 10.58 18.79
N GLU A 221 -3.80 11.60 19.45
CA GLU A 221 -5.22 11.63 19.83
C GLU A 221 -6.14 11.45 18.61
N TYR A 222 -5.81 12.10 17.49
CA TYR A 222 -6.56 11.97 16.25
C TYR A 222 -6.44 10.57 15.63
N VAL A 223 -5.25 9.97 15.62
CA VAL A 223 -5.01 8.62 15.12
C VAL A 223 -5.72 7.57 15.98
N ASP A 224 -5.67 7.70 17.30
CA ASP A 224 -6.36 6.83 18.24
C ASP A 224 -7.88 6.88 18.03
N LEU A 225 -8.43 8.06 17.77
CA LEU A 225 -9.83 8.24 17.40
C LEU A 225 -10.17 7.57 16.06
N LEU A 226 -9.30 7.67 15.06
CA LEU A 226 -9.49 7.02 13.76
C LEU A 226 -9.44 5.49 13.86
N LEU A 227 -8.56 4.97 14.70
CA LEU A 227 -8.32 3.55 14.95
C LEU A 227 -9.16 2.98 16.10
N GLU A 228 -10.10 3.76 16.65
CA GLU A 228 -10.98 3.36 17.75
C GLU A 228 -11.62 2.00 17.45
N LYS A 229 -11.38 1.06 18.38
CA LYS A 229 -11.87 -0.32 18.27
C LYS A 229 -13.39 -0.30 18.05
N ASP A 230 -13.87 -1.18 17.20
CA ASP A 230 -15.28 -1.35 16.84
C ASP A 230 -15.91 -0.24 15.96
N LYS A 231 -15.30 0.96 15.85
CA LYS A 231 -15.81 2.03 14.99
C LYS A 231 -15.12 2.12 13.64
N ALA A 232 -13.83 1.77 13.56
CA ALA A 232 -13.04 1.80 12.33
C ALA A 232 -13.27 3.08 11.51
N ARG A 233 -13.21 4.23 12.19
CA ARG A 233 -13.57 5.55 11.63
C ARG A 233 -12.75 5.90 10.40
N TYR A 234 -11.52 5.40 10.34
CA TYR A 234 -10.62 5.56 9.19
C TYR A 234 -11.16 5.03 7.86
N LEU A 235 -12.22 4.22 7.86
CA LEU A 235 -12.84 3.72 6.64
C LEU A 235 -13.69 4.78 5.92
N TRP A 236 -14.18 5.80 6.63
CA TRP A 236 -15.23 6.68 6.15
C TRP A 236 -14.67 7.98 5.59
N LYS A 237 -15.32 8.55 4.57
CA LYS A 237 -14.97 9.85 3.99
C LYS A 237 -15.17 10.99 4.98
N THR A 238 -16.31 10.97 5.65
CA THR A 238 -16.67 11.98 6.63
C THR A 238 -17.07 11.28 7.91
N THR A 239 -16.37 11.65 8.97
CA THR A 239 -16.70 11.27 10.34
C THR A 239 -17.01 12.55 11.08
N ASP A 240 -18.27 12.73 11.45
CA ASP A 240 -18.61 13.76 12.43
C ASP A 240 -18.00 13.33 13.77
N LEU A 241 -16.90 13.98 14.13
CA LEU A 241 -16.19 13.72 15.38
C LEU A 241 -16.91 14.36 16.58
N GLU A 242 -17.77 15.34 16.33
CA GLU A 242 -18.41 16.16 17.37
C GLU A 242 -19.80 15.62 17.75
N SER A 243 -20.55 15.02 16.82
CA SER A 243 -21.85 14.42 17.18
C SER A 243 -21.75 12.99 17.70
N LEU A 244 -22.31 12.77 18.89
CA LEU A 244 -22.59 11.46 19.47
C LEU A 244 -23.52 10.61 18.58
N THR A 245 -24.27 11.25 17.68
CA THR A 245 -25.13 10.60 16.68
C THR A 245 -24.34 10.04 15.49
N GLY A 246 -23.08 10.47 15.31
CA GLY A 246 -22.09 9.89 14.40
C GLY A 246 -22.62 9.63 13.00
N THR A 247 -22.90 10.66 12.21
CA THR A 247 -23.18 10.46 10.79
C THR A 247 -21.90 10.03 10.09
N PHE A 248 -21.87 8.77 9.67
CA PHE A 248 -20.80 8.17 8.89
C PHE A 248 -21.19 8.18 7.41
N GLU A 249 -20.43 8.91 6.59
CA GLU A 249 -20.67 8.98 5.14
C GLU A 249 -19.47 8.48 4.35
N GLY A 250 -19.74 7.81 3.23
CA GLY A 250 -18.72 7.40 2.27
C GLY A 250 -17.83 6.29 2.80
N LEU A 251 -18.41 5.13 3.08
CA LEU A 251 -17.66 3.94 3.49
C LEU A 251 -16.63 3.55 2.41
N PHE A 252 -15.38 3.34 2.82
CA PHE A 252 -14.19 3.17 1.99
C PHE A 252 -13.81 4.35 1.09
N LEU A 253 -14.36 5.54 1.35
CA LEU A 253 -14.05 6.75 0.57
C LEU A 253 -13.16 7.74 1.33
N ALA A 254 -12.47 7.29 2.38
CA ALA A 254 -11.43 8.09 3.02
C ALA A 254 -10.35 8.48 1.97
N PRO A 255 -9.82 9.72 1.97
CA PRO A 255 -8.96 10.22 0.91
C PRO A 255 -7.75 9.33 0.61
N TYR A 256 -7.14 8.75 1.65
CA TYR A 256 -6.01 7.85 1.52
C TYR A 256 -6.36 6.46 0.99
N ILE A 257 -7.59 5.97 1.19
CA ILE A 257 -8.08 4.72 0.55
C ILE A 257 -8.31 4.98 -0.94
N VAL A 258 -8.92 6.13 -1.26
CA VAL A 258 -9.15 6.58 -2.64
C VAL A 258 -7.82 6.70 -3.40
N ALA A 259 -6.75 7.19 -2.76
CA ALA A 259 -5.42 7.24 -3.36
C ALA A 259 -4.91 5.84 -3.78
N GLY A 260 -5.11 4.82 -2.94
CA GLY A 260 -4.75 3.44 -3.27
C GLY A 260 -5.54 2.86 -4.44
N ILE A 261 -6.85 3.11 -4.48
CA ILE A 261 -7.70 2.71 -5.62
C ILE A 261 -7.32 3.46 -6.89
N SER A 262 -7.03 4.75 -6.80
CA SER A 262 -6.59 5.55 -7.95
C SER A 262 -5.29 4.99 -8.53
N SER A 263 -4.34 4.62 -7.68
CA SER A 263 -3.09 3.93 -8.09
C SER A 263 -3.36 2.62 -8.82
N HIS A 264 -4.35 1.83 -8.37
CA HIS A 264 -4.79 0.63 -9.11
C HIS A 264 -5.31 0.99 -10.50
N LEU A 265 -6.24 1.94 -10.60
CA LEU A 265 -6.85 2.35 -11.88
C LEU A 265 -5.81 2.89 -12.85
N GLU A 266 -4.85 3.70 -12.40
CA GLU A 266 -3.74 4.18 -13.23
C GLU A 266 -2.87 3.02 -13.76
N MET A 267 -2.62 2.01 -12.93
CA MET A 267 -1.78 0.87 -13.30
C MET A 267 -2.45 -0.13 -14.23
N THR A 268 -3.78 -0.09 -14.34
CA THR A 268 -4.61 -0.97 -15.18
C THR A 268 -5.29 -0.22 -16.33
N ALA A 269 -5.09 1.10 -16.45
CA ALA A 269 -5.64 1.92 -17.50
C ALA A 269 -5.11 1.53 -18.89
N GLY A 270 -5.94 1.77 -19.90
CA GLY A 270 -5.58 1.58 -21.32
C GLY A 270 -5.59 0.13 -21.80
N LEU A 271 -6.10 -0.81 -21.00
CA LEU A 271 -6.32 -2.18 -21.44
C LEU A 271 -7.40 -2.24 -22.52
N PRO A 272 -7.24 -3.12 -23.54
CA PRO A 272 -8.31 -3.41 -24.47
C PRO A 272 -9.44 -4.17 -23.75
N ASP A 273 -10.66 -4.08 -24.28
CA ASP A 273 -11.87 -4.65 -23.67
C ASP A 273 -11.70 -6.16 -23.40
N GLU A 274 -11.01 -6.90 -24.28
CA GLU A 274 -10.73 -8.34 -24.15
C GLU A 274 -9.82 -8.72 -22.97
N LEU A 275 -9.02 -7.78 -22.47
CA LEU A 275 -8.13 -7.96 -21.33
C LEU A 275 -8.63 -7.24 -20.07
N THR A 276 -9.78 -6.58 -20.18
CA THR A 276 -10.39 -5.85 -19.07
C THR A 276 -11.19 -6.82 -18.21
N VAL A 277 -10.94 -6.81 -16.90
CA VAL A 277 -11.72 -7.60 -15.95
C VAL A 277 -13.01 -6.82 -15.63
N SER A 278 -14.16 -7.45 -15.85
CA SER A 278 -15.48 -6.82 -15.63
C SER A 278 -15.90 -6.76 -14.17
N THR A 279 -15.24 -7.53 -13.30
CA THR A 279 -15.50 -7.58 -11.86
C THR A 279 -14.99 -6.31 -11.17
N TYR A 280 -15.67 -5.89 -10.10
CA TYR A 280 -15.20 -4.79 -9.26
C TYR A 280 -13.85 -5.14 -8.61
N PRO A 281 -12.91 -4.16 -8.48
CA PRO A 281 -11.58 -4.40 -7.94
C PRO A 281 -11.58 -4.46 -6.40
N GLN A 282 -12.37 -5.39 -5.84
CA GLN A 282 -12.54 -5.58 -4.39
C GLN A 282 -11.22 -5.89 -3.69
N GLY A 283 -10.34 -6.66 -4.34
CA GLY A 283 -9.00 -6.96 -3.85
C GLY A 283 -8.17 -5.69 -3.71
N ALA A 284 -8.16 -4.83 -4.73
CA ALA A 284 -7.47 -3.54 -4.68
C ALA A 284 -8.03 -2.63 -3.56
N LEU A 285 -9.35 -2.64 -3.36
CA LEU A 285 -10.00 -1.90 -2.27
C LEU A 285 -9.55 -2.40 -0.90
N ALA A 286 -9.51 -3.73 -0.72
CA ALA A 286 -9.03 -4.34 0.50
C ALA A 286 -7.54 -4.05 0.74
N LEU A 287 -6.70 -4.13 -0.30
CA LEU A 287 -5.28 -3.75 -0.25
C LEU A 287 -5.10 -2.31 0.23
N ALA A 288 -5.82 -1.36 -0.39
CA ALA A 288 -5.74 0.05 -0.07
C ALA A 288 -6.20 0.34 1.36
N THR A 289 -7.28 -0.31 1.79
CA THR A 289 -7.81 -0.18 3.15
C THR A 289 -6.84 -0.68 4.19
N VAL A 290 -6.28 -1.88 4.01
CA VAL A 290 -5.31 -2.46 4.96
C VAL A 290 -4.03 -1.61 4.98
N ALA A 291 -3.58 -1.12 3.82
CA ALA A 291 -2.45 -0.19 3.77
C ALA A 291 -2.73 1.10 4.57
N ALA A 292 -3.96 1.62 4.54
CA ALA A 292 -4.35 2.81 5.29
C ALA A 292 -4.33 2.55 6.80
N GLU A 293 -4.93 1.45 7.25
CA GLU A 293 -4.92 1.05 8.67
C GLU A 293 -3.48 0.91 9.18
N ARG A 294 -2.61 0.24 8.42
CA ARG A 294 -1.20 0.06 8.76
C ARG A 294 -0.44 1.38 8.77
N ALA A 295 -0.69 2.23 7.79
CA ALA A 295 -0.09 3.55 7.74
C ALA A 295 -0.49 4.36 8.98
N LEU A 296 -1.76 4.39 9.37
CA LEU A 296 -2.22 5.06 10.58
C LEU A 296 -1.59 4.46 11.85
N LYS A 297 -1.47 3.13 11.94
CA LYS A 297 -0.78 2.45 13.05
C LYS A 297 0.67 2.90 13.23
N GLY A 298 1.35 3.27 12.15
CA GLY A 298 2.71 3.83 12.21
C GLY A 298 2.80 5.27 12.74
N TRP A 299 1.65 5.91 13.00
CA TRP A 299 1.53 7.26 13.58
C TRP A 299 0.91 7.25 14.99
N VAL A 300 0.73 6.09 15.63
CA VAL A 300 0.10 5.99 16.97
C VAL A 300 0.84 6.81 18.03
N ASN A 301 2.16 6.97 17.93
CA ASN A 301 2.93 7.81 18.86
C ASN A 301 2.97 9.29 18.46
N GLY A 302 2.13 9.72 17.50
CA GLY A 302 2.12 11.07 16.97
C GLY A 302 3.30 11.43 16.05
N ARG A 303 4.26 10.51 15.90
CA ARG A 303 5.43 10.65 15.03
C ARG A 303 5.39 9.55 13.97
N GLY A 304 5.64 9.90 12.72
CA GLY A 304 5.67 8.95 11.61
C GLY A 304 6.88 8.03 11.72
N THR A 305 6.70 6.86 12.32
CA THR A 305 7.78 5.87 12.49
C THR A 305 8.11 5.09 11.22
N ILE A 306 7.28 5.23 10.19
CA ILE A 306 7.36 4.38 9.00
C ILE A 306 8.48 4.85 8.08
N GLY A 307 9.58 4.10 8.04
CA GLY A 307 10.73 4.31 7.16
C GLY A 307 11.92 5.06 7.77
N GLU A 308 11.80 5.58 9.00
CA GLU A 308 12.92 6.21 9.72
C GLU A 308 13.76 5.17 10.48
N ASP A 309 13.11 4.10 10.96
CA ASP A 309 13.79 3.05 11.71
C ASP A 309 14.06 1.81 10.83
N LEU A 310 15.32 1.64 10.44
CA LEU A 310 15.78 0.48 9.69
C LEU A 310 15.51 -0.85 10.42
N SER A 311 15.37 -0.83 11.74
CA SER A 311 15.06 -2.03 12.55
C SER A 311 13.62 -2.49 12.38
N ASN A 312 12.69 -1.58 12.03
CA ASN A 312 11.27 -1.88 11.84
C ASN A 312 10.90 -2.43 10.46
N ARG A 313 11.88 -2.61 9.56
CA ARG A 313 11.62 -3.13 8.20
C ARG A 313 10.90 -4.48 8.18
N LYS A 314 11.14 -5.35 9.16
CA LYS A 314 10.44 -6.65 9.26
C LYS A 314 8.93 -6.49 9.46
N ASN A 315 8.50 -5.41 10.12
CA ASN A 315 7.10 -5.10 10.30
C ASN A 315 6.47 -4.46 9.05
N GLU A 316 7.28 -4.00 8.09
CA GLU A 316 6.81 -3.49 6.80
C GLU A 316 6.77 -4.59 5.73
N GLU A 317 7.33 -5.77 6.00
CA GLU A 317 7.30 -6.89 5.06
C GLU A 317 5.86 -7.38 4.82
N PHE A 318 5.57 -7.69 3.56
CA PHE A 318 4.31 -8.27 3.14
C PHE A 318 4.24 -9.73 3.59
N SER A 319 3.70 -9.98 4.78
CA SER A 319 3.44 -11.33 5.31
C SER A 319 1.95 -11.68 5.33
N GLU A 320 1.63 -12.97 5.19
CA GLU A 320 0.26 -13.49 5.31
C GLU A 320 -0.35 -13.18 6.69
N THR A 321 0.46 -13.27 7.75
CA THR A 321 0.00 -13.02 9.11
C THR A 321 -0.47 -11.57 9.31
N LEU A 322 0.26 -10.61 8.76
CA LEU A 322 0.01 -9.18 8.94
C LEU A 322 -0.96 -8.62 7.90
N TRP A 323 -0.77 -8.95 6.63
CA TRP A 323 -1.56 -8.41 5.53
C TRP A 323 -2.72 -9.31 5.15
N GLY A 324 -2.50 -10.63 5.11
CA GLY A 324 -3.51 -11.62 4.79
C GLY A 324 -4.69 -11.53 5.75
N THR A 325 -4.46 -11.70 7.06
CA THR A 325 -5.51 -11.66 8.11
C THR A 325 -6.34 -10.37 8.09
N ALA A 326 -5.67 -9.21 8.01
CA ALA A 326 -6.34 -7.91 7.95
C ALA A 326 -7.21 -7.80 6.69
N THR A 327 -6.71 -8.31 5.56
CA THR A 327 -7.44 -8.29 4.28
C THR A 327 -8.66 -9.19 4.32
N LYS A 328 -8.60 -10.37 4.94
CA LYS A 328 -9.80 -11.24 5.10
C LYS A 328 -10.89 -10.50 5.87
N THR A 329 -10.51 -9.77 6.92
CA THR A 329 -11.42 -8.98 7.76
C THR A 329 -12.09 -7.85 6.96
N VAL A 330 -11.30 -7.09 6.19
CA VAL A 330 -11.82 -6.01 5.32
C VAL A 330 -12.72 -6.59 4.21
N MET A 331 -12.30 -7.69 3.59
CA MET A 331 -13.05 -8.33 2.50
C MET A 331 -14.43 -8.82 2.95
N ALA A 332 -14.54 -9.37 4.17
CA ALA A 332 -15.84 -9.71 4.75
C ALA A 332 -16.77 -8.49 4.86
N SER A 333 -16.21 -7.31 5.15
CA SER A 333 -16.97 -6.05 5.21
C SER A 333 -17.38 -5.57 3.82
N ILE A 334 -16.50 -5.66 2.82
CA ILE A 334 -16.81 -5.33 1.41
C ILE A 334 -17.95 -6.21 0.88
N LYS A 335 -17.89 -7.53 1.12
CA LYS A 335 -18.92 -8.48 0.68
C LYS A 335 -20.30 -8.17 1.27
N LYS A 336 -20.36 -7.79 2.56
CA LYS A 336 -21.62 -7.39 3.23
C LYS A 336 -22.28 -6.17 2.58
N ILE A 337 -21.49 -5.25 2.03
CA ILE A 337 -22.02 -4.06 1.34
C ILE A 337 -22.53 -4.44 -0.04
N SER A 338 -21.77 -5.27 -0.77
CA SER A 338 -22.15 -5.73 -2.11
C SER A 338 -23.49 -6.47 -2.10
N ALA A 339 -23.75 -7.28 -1.07
CA ALA A 339 -24.98 -8.05 -0.92
C ALA A 339 -26.25 -7.24 -0.59
N LYS A 340 -26.12 -5.93 -0.32
CA LYS A 340 -27.26 -5.05 -0.01
C LYS A 340 -27.83 -4.32 -1.24
N LYS A 341 -27.26 -4.56 -2.42
CA LYS A 341 -27.82 -4.13 -3.71
C LYS A 341 -28.73 -5.21 -4.24
#